data_AF-A0A3D0H0Z9-F1
#
_entry.id   AF-A0A3D0H0Z9-F1
#
_cell.length_a   1.000
_cell.length_b   1.000
_cell.length_c   1.000
_cell.angle_alpha   90.00
_cell.angle_beta   90.00
_cell.angle_gamma   90.00
#
_symmetry.space_group_name_H-M   'P 1'
#
loop_
_entity.id
_entity.type
_entity.pdbx_description
1 polymer ?
#
loop_
_entity_poly.entity_id
_entity_poly.type
_entity_poly.pdbx_seq_one_letter_code
_entity_poly.pdbx_strand_id
1 'polypeptide(L)'
;MWRFSFRQIHGRLLGRISRAGDRSMKALGRALFLDLGAAILIFGALVHHPALQQCGLQALEELRSYGYSIPTADDPVRIYPAGTTGSVTAFHAGGWRPGVISLRENPQGPAGAEVYLRHELMHEASFRTCNGKLPPWAEEAAAMRFSGELALQTTVNQPSLSDMETLQRRIRWGAKLNKQDYRTLSSLVALHGWPQKPCGISEDLEKQLAVQRPDEDAAFSYTLIHLLSGRTVESKGDTRSPFPPGSLLKIPYAAALKEGVGSSIGEELAASDTTRLLQRKGSFDLGVFRRIVSIVRDAPLGQDVPTAELQGKGDGFWRQYLGERSED
;
A
#
# COMPACT_ATOMS: atom_id res chain seq x y z
N MET A 1 -2.89 -18.07 42.89
CA MET A 1 -2.92 -19.54 42.72
C MET A 1 -4.36 -19.94 42.42
N TRP A 2 -4.73 -20.08 41.14
CA TRP A 2 -6.06 -20.55 40.72
C TRP A 2 -5.90 -21.51 39.54
N ARG A 3 -6.52 -22.68 39.67
CA ARG A 3 -6.40 -23.85 38.79
C ARG A 3 -7.35 -23.72 37.59
N PHE A 4 -6.83 -23.89 36.38
CA PHE A 4 -7.62 -24.07 35.16
C PHE A 4 -8.34 -25.43 35.19
N SER A 5 -9.66 -25.45 34.95
CA SER A 5 -10.44 -26.68 34.76
C SER A 5 -10.67 -26.95 33.27
N PHE A 6 -9.87 -27.85 32.72
CA PHE A 6 -9.88 -28.28 31.30
C PHE A 6 -11.03 -29.24 30.93
N ARG A 7 -12.00 -29.50 31.84
CA ARG A 7 -12.91 -30.65 31.71
C ARG A 7 -14.25 -30.40 31.00
N GLN A 8 -14.65 -29.16 30.72
CA GLN A 8 -16.00 -28.90 30.20
C GLN A 8 -16.13 -28.84 28.66
N ILE A 9 -15.03 -28.66 27.92
CA ILE A 9 -15.07 -28.60 26.44
C ILE A 9 -15.01 -30.01 25.81
N HIS A 10 -14.48 -31.01 26.51
CA HIS A 10 -14.30 -32.37 25.98
C HIS A 10 -15.58 -33.22 25.89
N GLY A 11 -16.64 -32.89 26.64
CA GLY A 11 -17.79 -33.79 26.81
C GLY A 11 -18.75 -33.87 25.63
N ARG A 12 -18.80 -32.86 24.74
CA ARG A 12 -19.81 -32.79 23.66
C ARG A 12 -19.29 -33.12 22.25
N LEU A 13 -17.98 -33.17 22.03
CA LEU A 13 -17.41 -33.53 20.72
C LEU A 13 -17.08 -35.02 20.57
N LEU A 14 -16.83 -35.74 21.69
CA LEU A 14 -16.43 -37.15 21.66
C LEU A 14 -17.59 -38.12 21.36
N GLY A 15 -18.84 -37.67 21.40
CA GLY A 15 -20.03 -38.52 21.16
C GLY A 15 -20.31 -38.87 19.69
N ARG A 16 -19.61 -38.27 18.71
CA ARG A 16 -19.84 -38.52 17.28
C ARG A 16 -18.65 -39.11 16.52
N ILE A 17 -17.51 -39.36 17.17
CA ILE A 17 -16.29 -39.87 16.51
C ILE A 17 -15.98 -41.29 17.01
N SER A 18 -16.95 -42.20 16.87
CA SER A 18 -16.74 -43.62 17.24
C SER A 18 -16.49 -44.55 16.05
N ARG A 19 -16.59 -44.10 14.79
CA ARG A 19 -16.38 -44.99 13.64
C ARG A 19 -15.85 -44.28 12.39
N ALA A 20 -14.54 -44.01 12.34
CA ALA A 20 -13.82 -43.82 11.08
C ALA A 20 -12.31 -44.03 11.31
N GLY A 21 -11.64 -44.67 10.35
CA GLY A 21 -10.35 -45.33 10.51
C GLY A 21 -9.16 -44.45 10.94
N ASP A 22 -8.25 -45.13 11.64
CA ASP A 22 -7.05 -44.63 12.35
C ASP A 22 -6.03 -43.86 11.48
N ARG A 23 -6.13 -43.94 10.14
CA ARG A 23 -5.30 -43.15 9.20
C ARG A 23 -5.85 -41.75 8.93
N SER A 24 -7.17 -41.57 8.88
CA SER A 24 -7.78 -40.23 8.73
C SER A 24 -7.61 -39.40 10.00
N MET A 25 -7.61 -40.01 11.19
CA MET A 25 -7.47 -39.29 12.45
C MET A 25 -6.06 -38.71 12.67
N LYS A 26 -5.00 -39.37 12.19
CA LYS A 26 -3.63 -38.83 12.26
C LYS A 26 -3.40 -37.68 11.30
N ALA A 27 -3.99 -37.73 10.10
CA ALA A 27 -3.96 -36.63 9.14
C ALA A 27 -4.79 -35.43 9.63
N LEU A 28 -6.00 -35.69 10.14
CA LEU A 28 -6.87 -34.66 10.73
C LEU A 28 -6.25 -34.05 11.99
N GLY A 29 -5.61 -34.86 12.84
CA GLY A 29 -4.90 -34.42 14.04
C GLY A 29 -3.67 -33.58 13.73
N ARG A 30 -2.88 -33.93 12.70
CA ARG A 30 -1.76 -33.09 12.24
C ARG A 30 -2.22 -31.77 11.64
N ALA A 31 -3.28 -31.79 10.82
CA ALA A 31 -3.88 -30.56 10.28
C ALA A 31 -4.40 -29.66 11.41
N LEU A 32 -5.14 -30.21 12.38
CA LEU A 32 -5.60 -29.48 13.56
C LEU A 32 -4.45 -28.90 14.40
N PHE A 33 -3.36 -29.65 14.62
CA PHE A 33 -2.21 -29.14 15.37
C PHE A 33 -1.40 -28.07 14.61
N LEU A 34 -1.33 -28.15 13.27
CA LEU A 34 -0.71 -27.12 12.43
C LEU A 34 -1.57 -25.85 12.37
N ASP A 35 -2.89 -25.99 12.26
CA ASP A 35 -3.83 -24.87 12.28
C ASP A 35 -3.85 -24.16 13.66
N LEU A 36 -3.77 -24.92 14.75
CA LEU A 36 -3.62 -24.36 16.12
C LEU A 36 -2.27 -23.67 16.33
N GLY A 37 -1.18 -24.23 15.78
CA GLY A 37 0.16 -23.62 15.84
C GLY A 37 0.25 -22.32 15.01
N ALA A 38 -0.33 -22.32 13.81
CA ALA A 38 -0.45 -21.12 12.98
C ALA A 38 -1.29 -20.06 13.70
N ALA A 39 -2.45 -20.40 14.27
CA ALA A 39 -3.30 -19.45 14.98
C ALA A 39 -2.62 -18.79 16.20
N ILE A 40 -1.75 -19.52 16.92
CA ILE A 40 -0.98 -18.98 18.06
C ILE A 40 0.13 -18.02 17.58
N LEU A 41 0.76 -18.27 16.43
CA LEU A 41 1.77 -17.37 15.86
C LEU A 41 1.13 -16.15 15.17
N ILE A 42 -0.03 -16.35 14.53
CA ILE A 42 -0.79 -15.33 13.82
C ILE A 42 -1.44 -14.35 14.80
N PHE A 43 -2.01 -14.86 15.90
CA PHE A 43 -2.81 -14.07 16.86
C PHE A 43 -2.28 -14.13 18.30
N GLY A 44 -1.00 -14.48 18.50
CA GLY A 44 -0.40 -14.60 19.84
C GLY A 44 -0.56 -13.35 20.72
N ALA A 45 -0.69 -12.17 20.12
CA ALA A 45 -0.95 -10.93 20.82
C ALA A 45 -2.44 -10.58 21.01
N LEU A 46 -3.35 -11.32 20.36
CA LEU A 46 -4.81 -11.26 20.56
C LEU A 46 -5.32 -12.34 21.53
N VAL A 47 -4.44 -13.04 22.24
CA VAL A 47 -4.82 -14.07 23.22
C VAL A 47 -5.75 -13.52 24.31
N HIS A 48 -5.69 -12.21 24.57
CA HIS A 48 -6.59 -11.51 25.50
C HIS A 48 -7.84 -10.88 24.84
N HIS A 49 -8.01 -11.07 23.53
CA HIS A 49 -9.12 -10.55 22.71
C HIS A 49 -9.74 -11.68 21.85
N PRO A 50 -10.41 -12.67 22.46
CA PRO A 50 -10.89 -13.87 21.75
C PRO A 50 -11.89 -13.56 20.61
N ALA A 51 -12.70 -12.51 20.77
CA ALA A 51 -13.62 -12.06 19.72
C ALA A 51 -12.86 -11.54 18.49
N LEU A 52 -11.80 -10.77 18.69
CA LEU A 52 -10.98 -10.23 17.62
C LEU A 52 -10.13 -11.31 16.94
N GLN A 53 -9.63 -12.28 17.72
CA GLN A 53 -8.99 -13.48 17.21
C GLN A 53 -9.95 -14.28 16.30
N GLN A 54 -11.18 -14.51 16.75
CA GLN A 54 -12.18 -15.21 15.95
C GLN A 54 -12.52 -14.44 14.66
N CYS A 55 -12.66 -13.12 14.73
CA CYS A 55 -12.85 -12.26 13.57
C CYS A 55 -11.70 -12.40 12.56
N GLY A 56 -10.45 -12.37 13.02
CA GLY A 56 -9.28 -12.54 12.17
C GLY A 56 -9.21 -13.93 11.51
N LEU A 57 -9.51 -15.00 12.25
CA LEU A 57 -9.58 -16.36 11.69
C LEU A 57 -10.66 -16.50 10.62
N GLN A 58 -11.84 -15.91 10.85
CA GLN A 58 -12.92 -15.89 9.88
C GLN A 58 -12.52 -15.10 8.62
N ALA A 59 -11.87 -13.95 8.79
CA ALA A 59 -11.37 -13.15 7.67
C ALA A 59 -10.36 -13.91 6.81
N LEU A 60 -9.43 -14.65 7.41
CA LEU A 60 -8.47 -15.49 6.69
C LEU A 60 -9.15 -16.64 5.93
N GLU A 61 -10.17 -17.27 6.53
CA GLU A 61 -10.97 -18.29 5.83
C GLU A 61 -11.70 -17.70 4.62
N GLU A 62 -12.33 -16.54 4.78
CA GLU A 62 -13.00 -15.83 3.68
C GLU A 62 -12.01 -15.50 2.54
N LEU A 63 -10.84 -14.92 2.86
CA LEU A 63 -9.82 -14.60 1.88
C LEU A 63 -9.32 -15.84 1.15
N ARG A 64 -9.09 -16.95 1.87
CA ARG A 64 -8.75 -18.23 1.25
C ARG A 64 -9.87 -18.74 0.34
N SER A 65 -11.13 -18.58 0.72
CA SER A 65 -12.27 -18.99 -0.12
C SER A 65 -12.37 -18.18 -1.42
N TYR A 66 -11.91 -16.92 -1.41
CA TYR A 66 -11.80 -16.10 -2.61
C TYR A 66 -10.57 -16.46 -3.46
N GLY A 67 -9.63 -17.25 -2.95
CA GLY A 67 -8.43 -17.70 -3.65
C GLY A 67 -7.17 -16.89 -3.34
N TYR A 68 -7.17 -16.10 -2.25
CA TYR A 68 -5.95 -15.45 -1.77
C TYR A 68 -5.04 -16.44 -1.03
N SER A 69 -3.73 -16.25 -1.18
CA SER A 69 -2.71 -16.86 -0.34
C SER A 69 -2.74 -16.23 1.05
N ILE A 70 -2.99 -17.06 2.07
CA ILE A 70 -3.06 -16.64 3.47
C ILE A 70 -1.78 -16.98 4.24
N PRO A 71 -1.49 -16.29 5.35
CA PRO A 71 -0.39 -16.64 6.23
C PRO A 71 -0.47 -18.08 6.73
N THR A 72 0.68 -18.72 6.89
CA THR A 72 0.81 -20.11 7.38
C THR A 72 1.71 -20.17 8.62
N ALA A 73 1.89 -21.34 9.22
CA ALA A 73 2.84 -21.50 10.32
C ALA A 73 4.29 -21.23 9.90
N ASP A 74 4.65 -21.55 8.64
CA ASP A 74 5.99 -21.38 8.10
C ASP A 74 6.26 -19.95 7.61
N ASP A 75 5.20 -19.18 7.35
CA ASP A 75 5.26 -17.76 6.97
C ASP A 75 4.10 -16.99 7.66
N PRO A 76 4.26 -16.68 8.96
CA PRO A 76 3.20 -16.11 9.77
C PRO A 76 3.11 -14.58 9.63
N VAL A 77 1.91 -14.04 9.82
CA VAL A 77 1.70 -12.61 10.08
C VAL A 77 1.76 -12.34 11.58
N ARG A 78 2.39 -11.25 11.99
CA ARG A 78 2.48 -10.83 13.40
C ARG A 78 1.50 -9.69 13.65
N ILE A 79 0.55 -9.90 14.55
CA ILE A 79 -0.42 -8.86 14.93
C ILE A 79 -0.02 -8.27 16.29
N TYR A 80 0.11 -6.95 16.38
CA TYR A 80 0.39 -6.22 17.63
C TYR A 80 -0.88 -5.50 18.11
N PRO A 81 -1.26 -5.63 19.40
CA PRO A 81 -2.47 -5.03 19.93
C PRO A 81 -2.25 -3.55 20.17
N ALA A 82 -3.36 -2.83 20.13
CA ALA A 82 -3.44 -1.44 20.48
C ALA A 82 -3.06 -1.23 21.96
N GLY A 83 -2.01 -0.44 22.24
CA GLY A 83 -1.56 -0.13 23.61
C GLY A 83 -0.11 -0.49 23.94
N THR A 84 0.73 -0.90 22.99
CA THR A 84 2.19 -0.86 23.21
C THR A 84 2.64 0.60 23.25
N THR A 85 2.78 1.16 24.46
CA THR A 85 3.13 2.54 24.81
C THR A 85 4.52 3.03 24.39
N GLY A 86 5.21 2.31 23.50
CA GLY A 86 6.31 2.88 22.73
C GLY A 86 5.71 3.62 21.55
N SER A 87 6.24 4.79 21.17
CA SER A 87 5.84 5.46 19.93
C SER A 87 6.15 4.55 18.74
N VAL A 88 5.20 3.68 18.39
CA VAL A 88 5.15 3.07 17.07
C VAL A 88 4.71 4.21 16.17
N THR A 89 5.69 5.01 15.74
CA THR A 89 5.48 6.05 14.74
C THR A 89 4.70 5.41 13.60
N ALA A 90 3.89 6.18 12.88
CA ALA A 90 3.25 5.72 11.63
C ALA A 90 4.26 5.20 10.56
N PHE A 91 5.56 5.18 10.90
CA PHE A 91 6.70 4.68 10.15
C PHE A 91 7.26 3.34 10.65
N HIS A 92 6.73 2.73 11.72
CA HIS A 92 7.13 1.39 12.12
C HIS A 92 6.33 0.31 11.38
N ALA A 93 6.91 -0.09 10.25
CA ALA A 93 6.69 -1.35 9.52
C ALA A 93 5.29 -1.64 8.92
N GLY A 94 4.26 -0.83 9.15
CA GLY A 94 2.92 -1.06 8.58
C GLY A 94 2.68 -0.51 7.17
N GLY A 95 3.66 0.17 6.56
CA GLY A 95 3.47 0.78 5.24
C GLY A 95 3.90 -0.07 4.04
N TRP A 96 4.82 -1.02 4.23
CA TRP A 96 5.53 -1.70 3.14
C TRP A 96 6.13 -3.06 3.52
N ARG A 97 5.90 -3.58 4.74
CA ARG A 97 6.48 -4.87 5.16
C ARG A 97 5.39 -5.94 5.31
N PRO A 98 5.46 -7.02 4.53
CA PRO A 98 4.65 -8.21 4.73
C PRO A 98 4.88 -8.77 6.12
N GLY A 99 3.82 -9.28 6.74
CA GLY A 99 3.91 -10.07 7.96
C GLY A 99 3.86 -9.27 9.27
N VAL A 100 3.50 -7.98 9.29
CA VAL A 100 3.25 -7.22 10.52
C VAL A 100 2.01 -6.33 10.41
N ILE A 101 1.04 -6.53 11.31
CA ILE A 101 -0.17 -5.71 11.46
C ILE A 101 -0.16 -5.04 12.84
N SER A 102 -0.20 -3.72 12.89
CA SER A 102 -0.29 -2.95 14.14
C SER A 102 -1.70 -2.44 14.34
N LEU A 103 -2.43 -3.00 15.31
CA LEU A 103 -3.78 -2.55 15.65
C LEU A 103 -3.74 -1.18 16.34
N ARG A 104 -4.62 -0.27 15.91
CA ARG A 104 -4.74 1.07 16.47
C ARG A 104 -5.76 1.07 17.61
N GLU A 105 -5.51 1.83 18.69
CA GLU A 105 -6.48 2.00 19.79
C GLU A 105 -7.78 2.67 19.32
N ASN A 106 -7.67 3.51 18.28
CA ASN A 106 -8.78 4.07 17.54
C ASN A 106 -8.40 4.09 16.04
N PRO A 107 -8.76 3.06 15.25
CA PRO A 107 -8.62 3.17 13.80
C PRO A 107 -9.44 4.37 13.36
N GLN A 108 -8.87 5.28 12.56
CA GLN A 108 -9.49 6.57 12.30
C GLN A 108 -10.83 6.41 11.55
N GLY A 109 -11.95 6.39 12.28
CA GLY A 109 -13.29 6.25 11.73
C GLY A 109 -14.29 5.67 12.75
N PRO A 110 -15.58 5.58 12.41
CA PRO A 110 -16.59 4.92 13.26
C PRO A 110 -16.46 3.39 13.32
N ALA A 111 -15.45 2.82 12.65
CA ALA A 111 -15.27 1.39 12.51
C ALA A 111 -14.57 0.78 13.73
N GLY A 112 -15.03 -0.40 14.18
CA GLY A 112 -14.40 -1.15 15.26
C GLY A 112 -13.05 -1.77 14.88
N ALA A 113 -12.33 -2.28 15.88
CA ALA A 113 -11.03 -2.94 15.69
C ALA A 113 -11.12 -4.17 14.75
N GLU A 114 -12.28 -4.80 14.68
CA GLU A 114 -12.60 -5.92 13.80
C GLU A 114 -12.52 -5.52 12.32
N VAL A 115 -13.12 -4.40 11.96
CA VAL A 115 -13.12 -3.88 10.59
C VAL A 115 -11.69 -3.50 10.18
N TYR A 116 -10.97 -2.83 11.08
CA TYR A 116 -9.56 -2.50 10.85
C TYR A 116 -8.69 -3.75 10.68
N LEU A 117 -8.84 -4.75 11.53
CA LEU A 117 -8.10 -6.01 11.39
C LEU A 117 -8.37 -6.67 10.03
N ARG A 118 -9.64 -6.71 9.60
CA ARG A 118 -10.01 -7.26 8.30
C ARG A 118 -9.39 -6.46 7.14
N HIS A 119 -9.38 -5.13 7.24
CA HIS A 119 -8.76 -4.23 6.27
C HIS A 119 -7.26 -4.54 6.10
N GLU A 120 -6.51 -4.60 7.21
CA GLU A 120 -5.07 -4.90 7.19
C GLU A 120 -4.76 -6.34 6.73
N LEU A 121 -5.61 -7.32 7.08
CA LEU A 121 -5.48 -8.69 6.57
C LEU A 121 -5.68 -8.77 5.05
N MET A 122 -6.51 -7.91 4.47
CA MET A 122 -6.68 -7.83 3.03
C MET A 122 -5.42 -7.32 2.34
N HIS A 123 -4.74 -6.31 2.90
CA HIS A 123 -3.43 -5.85 2.40
C HIS A 123 -2.38 -6.97 2.43
N GLU A 124 -2.29 -7.70 3.54
CA GLU A 124 -1.35 -8.82 3.67
C GLU A 124 -1.64 -9.93 2.64
N ALA A 125 -2.90 -10.32 2.50
CA ALA A 125 -3.32 -11.34 1.53
C ALA A 125 -3.11 -10.89 0.08
N SER A 126 -3.40 -9.61 -0.21
CA SER A 126 -3.13 -8.98 -1.50
C SER A 126 -1.64 -8.99 -1.82
N PHE A 127 -0.78 -8.61 -0.87
CA PHE A 127 0.67 -8.65 -1.06
C PHE A 127 1.15 -10.05 -1.43
N ARG A 128 0.74 -11.07 -0.66
CA ARG A 128 1.14 -12.47 -0.87
C ARG A 128 0.67 -13.05 -2.20
N THR A 129 -0.53 -12.67 -2.63
CA THR A 129 -1.18 -13.25 -3.82
C THR A 129 -0.83 -12.49 -5.09
N CYS A 130 -0.87 -11.16 -5.02
CA CYS A 130 -0.71 -10.27 -6.16
C CYS A 130 0.72 -9.78 -6.33
N ASN A 131 1.61 -9.96 -5.35
CA ASN A 131 3.02 -9.56 -5.39
C ASN A 131 3.21 -8.08 -5.79
N GLY A 132 2.39 -7.19 -5.22
CA GLY A 132 2.44 -5.75 -5.51
C GLY A 132 1.93 -5.33 -6.90
N LYS A 133 1.29 -6.22 -7.66
CA LYS A 133 0.75 -5.89 -8.99
C LYS A 133 -0.46 -4.97 -8.97
N LEU A 134 -1.18 -4.88 -7.85
CA LEU A 134 -2.30 -3.96 -7.71
C LEU A 134 -1.78 -2.53 -7.50
N PRO A 135 -2.32 -1.53 -8.21
CA PRO A 135 -2.02 -0.15 -7.89
C PRO A 135 -2.56 0.19 -6.48
N PRO A 136 -1.91 1.09 -5.71
CA PRO A 136 -2.27 1.34 -4.32
C PRO A 136 -3.76 1.67 -4.09
N TRP A 137 -4.38 2.45 -4.98
CA TRP A 137 -5.80 2.78 -4.87
C TRP A 137 -6.71 1.55 -5.03
N ALA A 138 -6.31 0.57 -5.84
CA ALA A 138 -7.08 -0.66 -6.07
C ALA A 138 -6.92 -1.61 -4.87
N GLU A 139 -5.74 -1.64 -4.27
CA GLU A 139 -5.50 -2.39 -3.04
C GLU A 139 -6.34 -1.84 -1.88
N GLU A 140 -6.37 -0.51 -1.72
CA GLU A 140 -7.23 0.19 -0.75
C GLU A 140 -8.72 -0.08 -1.03
N ALA A 141 -9.16 0.01 -2.29
CA ALA A 141 -10.55 -0.28 -2.66
C ALA A 141 -10.96 -1.72 -2.32
N ALA A 142 -10.07 -2.68 -2.54
CA ALA A 142 -10.29 -4.08 -2.16
C ALA A 142 -10.41 -4.23 -0.64
N ALA A 143 -9.53 -3.57 0.11
CA ALA A 143 -9.54 -3.57 1.58
C ALA A 143 -10.83 -2.94 2.13
N MET A 144 -11.27 -1.80 1.59
CA MET A 144 -12.54 -1.17 1.94
C MET A 144 -13.74 -2.12 1.72
N ARG A 145 -13.78 -2.80 0.57
CA ARG A 145 -14.87 -3.74 0.28
C ARG A 145 -14.88 -4.94 1.21
N PHE A 146 -13.71 -5.51 1.50
CA PHE A 146 -13.55 -6.73 2.28
C PHE A 146 -13.75 -6.52 3.78
N SER A 147 -13.27 -5.39 4.30
CA SER A 147 -13.32 -5.05 5.73
C SER A 147 -14.75 -4.90 6.24
N GLY A 148 -15.68 -4.55 5.35
CA GLY A 148 -17.06 -4.24 5.69
C GLY A 148 -17.26 -2.78 6.12
N GLU A 149 -16.22 -1.94 6.05
CA GLU A 149 -16.34 -0.52 6.41
C GLU A 149 -17.34 0.24 5.53
N LEU A 150 -17.56 -0.20 4.29
CA LEU A 150 -18.54 0.39 3.38
C LEU A 150 -19.97 0.26 3.94
N ALA A 151 -20.25 -0.80 4.72
CA ALA A 151 -21.55 -1.00 5.35
C ALA A 151 -21.83 -0.01 6.49
N LEU A 152 -20.80 0.70 6.97
CA LEU A 152 -20.94 1.73 7.99
C LEU A 152 -21.34 3.10 7.39
N GLN A 153 -21.35 3.23 6.07
CA GLN A 153 -21.80 4.44 5.41
C GLN A 153 -23.32 4.52 5.45
N THR A 154 -23.85 5.55 6.13
CA THR A 154 -25.29 5.80 6.23
C THR A 154 -25.87 6.43 4.97
N THR A 155 -25.04 7.12 4.18
CA THR A 155 -25.41 7.72 2.91
C THR A 155 -24.28 7.54 1.91
N VAL A 156 -24.61 6.96 0.76
CA VAL A 156 -23.68 6.82 -0.36
C VAL A 156 -24.12 7.82 -1.43
N ASN A 157 -23.33 8.87 -1.59
CA ASN A 157 -23.59 9.92 -2.59
C ASN A 157 -22.56 9.83 -3.71
N GLN A 158 -22.98 10.17 -4.93
CA GLN A 158 -22.06 10.37 -6.03
C GLN A 158 -21.06 11.47 -5.64
N PRO A 159 -19.74 11.22 -5.74
CA PRO A 159 -18.76 12.26 -5.45
C PRO A 159 -18.88 13.46 -6.40
N SER A 160 -18.50 14.65 -5.91
CA SER A 160 -18.48 15.85 -6.74
C SER A 160 -17.41 15.75 -7.83
N LEU A 161 -17.57 16.47 -8.94
CA LEU A 161 -16.56 16.52 -10.01
C LEU A 161 -15.19 16.97 -9.49
N SER A 162 -15.17 17.95 -8.59
CA SER A 162 -13.93 18.46 -7.96
C SER A 162 -13.23 17.40 -7.11
N ASP A 163 -14.00 16.60 -6.35
CA ASP A 163 -13.45 15.49 -5.56
C ASP A 163 -12.90 14.38 -6.46
N MET A 164 -13.60 14.07 -7.55
CA MET A 164 -13.16 13.09 -8.56
C MET A 164 -11.86 13.52 -9.22
N GLU A 165 -11.75 14.75 -9.69
CA GLU A 165 -10.53 15.30 -10.31
C GLU A 165 -9.34 15.28 -9.34
N THR A 166 -9.59 15.55 -8.06
CA THR A 166 -8.57 15.52 -7.01
C THR A 166 -8.07 14.10 -6.76
N LEU A 167 -8.99 13.14 -6.63
CA LEU A 167 -8.67 11.72 -6.45
C LEU A 167 -7.89 11.18 -7.66
N GLN A 168 -8.37 11.41 -8.89
CA GLN A 168 -7.70 11.00 -10.13
C GLN A 168 -6.29 11.56 -10.21
N ARG A 169 -6.09 12.84 -9.87
CA ARG A 169 -4.76 13.47 -9.85
C ARG A 169 -3.83 12.76 -8.87
N ARG A 170 -4.30 12.44 -7.66
CA ARG A 170 -3.47 11.75 -6.66
C ARG A 170 -3.12 10.33 -7.05
N ILE A 171 -4.08 9.58 -7.57
CA ILE A 171 -3.87 8.24 -8.13
C ILE A 171 -2.80 8.29 -9.23
N ARG A 172 -2.91 9.26 -10.15
CA ARG A 172 -1.95 9.47 -11.25
C ARG A 172 -0.52 9.67 -10.76
N TRP A 173 -0.34 10.37 -9.63
CA TRP A 173 0.97 10.63 -9.04
C TRP A 173 1.49 9.51 -8.14
N GLY A 174 0.70 8.45 -7.91
CA GLY A 174 1.01 7.46 -6.87
C GLY A 174 1.10 8.08 -5.47
N ALA A 175 0.40 9.19 -5.25
CA ALA A 175 0.35 9.85 -3.95
C ALA A 175 -0.44 9.00 -2.95
N LYS A 176 -0.06 9.07 -1.67
CA LYS A 176 -0.88 8.47 -0.60
C LYS A 176 -2.25 9.14 -0.57
N LEU A 177 -3.31 8.34 -0.42
CA LEU A 177 -4.66 8.84 -0.24
C LEU A 177 -4.75 9.61 1.08
N ASN A 178 -5.22 10.84 1.04
CA ASN A 178 -5.59 11.58 2.22
C ASN A 178 -7.02 11.23 2.65
N LYS A 179 -7.49 11.82 3.75
CA LYS A 179 -8.83 11.54 4.31
C LYS A 179 -9.98 11.84 3.32
N GLN A 180 -9.85 12.87 2.50
CA GLN A 180 -10.87 13.21 1.50
C GLN A 180 -10.84 12.23 0.34
N ASP A 181 -9.65 11.90 -0.17
CA ASP A 181 -9.50 10.91 -1.26
C ASP A 181 -10.04 9.54 -0.85
N TYR A 182 -9.77 9.14 0.40
CA TYR A 182 -10.29 7.92 0.98
C TYR A 182 -11.83 7.91 0.98
N ARG A 183 -12.47 9.00 1.40
CA ARG A 183 -13.95 9.11 1.38
C ARG A 183 -14.52 9.05 -0.04
N THR A 184 -13.89 9.75 -0.97
CA THR A 184 -14.28 9.74 -2.39
C THR A 184 -14.18 8.32 -2.95
N LEU A 185 -13.04 7.66 -2.76
CA LEU A 185 -12.82 6.28 -3.20
C LEU A 185 -13.81 5.32 -2.55
N SER A 186 -14.00 5.42 -1.23
CA SER A 186 -14.95 4.61 -0.47
C SER A 186 -16.39 4.76 -0.98
N SER A 187 -16.80 5.97 -1.37
CA SER A 187 -18.12 6.22 -1.98
C SER A 187 -18.24 5.58 -3.36
N LEU A 188 -17.19 5.67 -4.19
CA LEU A 188 -17.16 5.02 -5.51
C LEU A 188 -17.24 3.50 -5.41
N VAL A 189 -16.49 2.89 -4.48
CA VAL A 189 -16.53 1.43 -4.28
C VAL A 189 -17.89 0.99 -3.76
N ALA A 190 -18.54 1.79 -2.91
CA ALA A 190 -19.91 1.52 -2.46
C ALA A 190 -20.94 1.58 -3.61
N LEU A 191 -20.76 2.49 -4.57
CA LEU A 191 -21.66 2.65 -5.73
C LEU A 191 -21.46 1.59 -6.81
N HIS A 192 -20.21 1.28 -7.14
CA HIS A 192 -19.85 0.42 -8.29
C HIS A 192 -19.44 -1.00 -7.90
N GLY A 193 -19.23 -1.24 -6.60
CA GLY A 193 -18.75 -2.52 -6.09
C GLY A 193 -17.28 -2.80 -6.41
N TRP A 194 -16.83 -3.99 -5.99
CA TRP A 194 -15.49 -4.50 -6.24
C TRP A 194 -15.57 -5.99 -6.60
N PRO A 195 -14.75 -6.49 -7.54
CA PRO A 195 -14.76 -7.90 -7.91
C PRO A 195 -14.31 -8.80 -6.75
N GLN A 196 -14.88 -10.01 -6.69
CA GLN A 196 -14.47 -11.04 -5.73
C GLN A 196 -13.19 -11.78 -6.13
N LYS A 197 -12.82 -11.70 -7.42
CA LYS A 197 -11.63 -12.37 -7.96
C LYS A 197 -10.35 -11.78 -7.34
N PRO A 198 -9.39 -12.60 -6.86
CA PRO A 198 -8.11 -12.12 -6.38
C PRO A 198 -7.39 -11.30 -7.43
N CYS A 199 -6.83 -10.18 -6.99
CA CYS A 199 -6.12 -9.23 -7.86
C CYS A 199 -6.97 -8.66 -9.02
N GLY A 200 -8.29 -8.84 -8.99
CA GLY A 200 -9.21 -8.22 -9.94
C GLY A 200 -9.41 -6.74 -9.63
N ILE A 201 -9.44 -5.91 -10.66
CA ILE A 201 -9.80 -4.49 -10.58
C ILE A 201 -11.19 -4.33 -11.19
N SER A 202 -12.05 -3.53 -10.57
CA SER A 202 -13.36 -3.19 -11.14
C SER A 202 -13.17 -2.40 -12.43
N GLU A 203 -13.65 -2.93 -13.57
CA GLU A 203 -13.53 -2.24 -14.87
C GLU A 203 -14.20 -0.87 -14.87
N ASP A 204 -15.31 -0.70 -14.15
CA ASP A 204 -16.03 0.57 -14.07
C ASP A 204 -15.24 1.62 -13.28
N LEU A 205 -14.64 1.20 -12.17
CA LEU A 205 -13.78 2.08 -11.38
C LEU A 205 -12.47 2.35 -12.11
N GLU A 206 -11.92 1.36 -12.82
CA GLU A 206 -10.75 1.54 -13.66
C GLU A 206 -11.05 2.56 -14.76
N LYS A 207 -12.16 2.49 -15.48
CA LYS A 207 -12.50 3.52 -16.48
C LYS A 207 -12.63 4.93 -15.89
N GLN A 208 -13.10 5.05 -14.65
CA GLN A 208 -13.29 6.33 -13.98
C GLN A 208 -12.02 6.87 -13.30
N LEU A 209 -11.16 5.99 -12.76
CA LEU A 209 -10.01 6.34 -11.92
C LEU A 209 -8.67 6.06 -12.57
N ALA A 210 -8.62 5.09 -13.49
CA ALA A 210 -7.45 4.95 -14.34
C ALA A 210 -7.30 6.27 -15.06
N VAL A 211 -6.10 6.80 -14.91
CA VAL A 211 -5.56 7.80 -15.80
C VAL A 211 -5.82 7.23 -17.18
N GLN A 212 -6.76 7.81 -17.94
CA GLN A 212 -6.72 7.67 -19.38
C GLN A 212 -5.27 7.99 -19.70
N ARG A 213 -4.50 6.96 -20.08
CA ARG A 213 -3.29 7.22 -20.82
C ARG A 213 -3.81 8.12 -21.94
N PRO A 214 -3.25 9.33 -22.10
CA PRO A 214 -3.52 10.08 -23.30
C PRO A 214 -3.48 9.06 -24.44
N ASP A 215 -4.46 9.08 -25.34
CA ASP A 215 -4.42 8.27 -26.55
C ASP A 215 -2.96 8.21 -27.01
N GLU A 216 -2.47 7.08 -27.52
CA GLU A 216 -1.12 7.07 -28.12
C GLU A 216 -1.01 8.15 -29.24
N ASP A 217 -2.15 8.68 -29.69
CA ASP A 217 -2.36 9.85 -30.57
C ASP A 217 -2.56 11.22 -29.87
N ALA A 218 -2.39 11.33 -28.56
CA ALA A 218 -2.36 12.61 -27.83
C ALA A 218 -1.05 13.34 -28.13
N ALA A 219 -1.05 13.90 -29.33
CA ALA A 219 -0.14 14.84 -29.93
C ALA A 219 0.70 15.62 -28.90
N PHE A 220 2.00 15.33 -28.91
CA PHE A 220 3.12 16.17 -28.45
C PHE A 220 2.69 17.51 -27.81
N SER A 221 2.87 17.62 -26.50
CA SER A 221 2.66 18.86 -25.77
C SER A 221 3.95 19.67 -25.65
N TYR A 222 3.87 20.99 -25.80
CA TYR A 222 4.99 21.88 -25.50
C TYR A 222 4.51 23.19 -24.88
N THR A 223 5.42 23.82 -24.14
CA THR A 223 5.31 25.21 -23.69
C THR A 223 6.62 25.90 -24.02
N LEU A 224 6.55 26.95 -24.84
CA LEU A 224 7.68 27.83 -25.12
C LEU A 224 7.63 29.02 -24.16
N ILE A 225 8.67 29.20 -23.37
CA ILE A 225 8.77 30.27 -22.37
C ILE A 225 9.92 31.20 -22.77
N HIS A 226 9.65 32.50 -22.84
CA HIS A 226 10.69 33.50 -23.05
C HIS A 226 11.46 33.72 -21.75
N LEU A 227 12.68 33.19 -21.69
CA LEU A 227 13.51 33.06 -20.49
C LEU A 227 13.64 34.37 -19.69
N LEU A 228 13.88 35.51 -20.35
CA LEU A 228 14.09 36.79 -19.67
C LEU A 228 12.82 37.38 -19.06
N SER A 229 11.65 37.09 -19.65
CA SER A 229 10.37 37.67 -19.22
C SER A 229 9.50 36.70 -18.43
N GLY A 230 9.82 35.41 -18.44
CA GLY A 230 8.98 34.34 -17.91
C GLY A 230 7.64 34.15 -18.63
N ARG A 231 7.36 34.91 -19.70
CA ARG A 231 6.10 34.82 -20.45
C ARG A 231 6.07 33.56 -21.31
N THR A 232 4.95 32.85 -21.28
CA THR A 232 4.62 31.84 -22.29
C THR A 232 4.44 32.52 -23.63
N VAL A 233 5.28 32.16 -24.59
CA VAL A 233 5.22 32.62 -25.99
C VAL A 233 4.20 31.79 -26.76
N GLU A 234 4.20 30.48 -26.51
CA GLU A 234 3.34 29.52 -27.19
C GLU A 234 3.14 28.28 -26.33
N SER A 235 2.00 27.63 -26.44
CA SER A 235 1.76 26.32 -25.85
C SER A 235 0.81 25.51 -26.72
N LYS A 236 1.09 24.22 -26.87
CA LYS A 236 0.24 23.27 -27.61
C LYS A 236 0.11 21.97 -26.83
N GLY A 237 -0.97 21.25 -27.07
CA GLY A 237 -1.25 19.96 -26.45
C GLY A 237 -1.70 20.12 -25.00
N ASP A 238 -1.71 19.01 -24.28
CA ASP A 238 -2.04 18.97 -22.87
C ASP A 238 -0.86 19.43 -22.02
N THR A 239 -0.92 20.67 -21.52
CA THR A 239 0.08 21.27 -20.63
C THR A 239 -0.32 21.26 -19.16
N ARG A 240 -1.52 20.72 -18.85
CA ARG A 240 -2.09 20.69 -17.50
C ARG A 240 -2.07 19.30 -16.89
N SER A 241 -2.16 18.27 -17.73
CA SER A 241 -1.98 16.90 -17.26
C SER A 241 -0.55 16.71 -16.78
N PRO A 242 -0.38 16.13 -15.59
CA PRO A 242 0.93 15.72 -15.18
C PRO A 242 1.36 14.43 -15.87
N PHE A 243 2.60 14.43 -16.36
CA PHE A 243 3.27 13.30 -16.99
C PHE A 243 4.40 12.79 -16.10
N PRO A 244 4.68 11.47 -16.10
CA PRO A 244 5.83 10.95 -15.37
C PRO A 244 7.11 11.59 -15.92
N PRO A 245 7.96 12.18 -15.08
CA PRO A 245 9.14 12.92 -15.55
C PRO A 245 10.22 12.00 -16.14
N GLY A 246 10.23 10.71 -15.79
CA GLY A 246 11.25 9.76 -16.23
C GLY A 246 12.66 10.29 -15.99
N SER A 247 13.58 10.07 -16.93
CA SER A 247 14.96 10.55 -16.86
C SER A 247 15.12 12.06 -16.68
N LEU A 248 14.08 12.89 -16.85
CA LEU A 248 14.15 14.32 -16.53
C LEU A 248 14.42 14.57 -15.04
N LEU A 249 14.15 13.60 -14.15
CA LEU A 249 14.52 13.68 -12.73
C LEU A 249 16.03 13.71 -12.47
N LYS A 250 16.85 13.34 -13.45
CA LYS A 250 18.32 13.48 -13.37
C LYS A 250 18.76 14.94 -13.24
N ILE A 251 18.01 15.88 -13.82
CA ILE A 251 18.31 17.32 -13.76
C ILE A 251 18.19 17.85 -12.31
N PRO A 252 17.04 17.73 -11.61
CA PRO A 252 16.95 18.14 -10.22
C PRO A 252 17.85 17.31 -9.31
N TYR A 253 18.14 16.04 -9.65
CA TYR A 253 19.10 15.22 -8.91
C TYR A 253 20.51 15.82 -8.94
N ALA A 254 21.03 16.11 -10.14
CA ALA A 254 22.35 16.71 -10.31
C ALA A 254 22.45 18.10 -9.66
N ALA A 255 21.39 18.91 -9.76
CA ALA A 255 21.31 20.21 -9.10
C ALA A 255 21.30 20.12 -7.55
N ALA A 256 20.96 18.94 -7.00
CA ALA A 256 20.95 18.67 -5.57
C ALA A 256 22.25 18.02 -5.06
N LEU A 257 23.24 17.75 -5.91
CA LEU A 257 24.55 17.29 -5.48
C LEU A 257 25.33 18.45 -4.84
N LYS A 258 25.99 18.19 -3.71
CA LYS A 258 26.88 19.17 -3.04
C LYS A 258 28.14 19.46 -3.85
N GLU A 259 28.55 18.51 -4.68
CA GLU A 259 29.56 18.70 -5.70
C GLU A 259 28.96 19.64 -6.75
N GLY A 260 29.46 20.88 -6.86
CA GLY A 260 28.95 21.85 -7.83
C GLY A 260 28.98 21.29 -9.26
N VAL A 261 28.16 21.88 -10.15
CA VAL A 261 28.04 21.46 -11.55
C VAL A 261 29.36 21.69 -12.29
N GLY A 262 30.23 20.67 -12.28
CA GLY A 262 31.44 20.61 -13.11
C GLY A 262 31.14 20.05 -14.51
N SER A 263 32.12 20.14 -15.41
CA SER A 263 31.99 19.64 -16.79
C SER A 263 31.58 18.16 -16.88
N SER A 264 32.07 17.33 -15.95
CA SER A 264 31.75 15.89 -15.89
C SER A 264 30.28 15.61 -15.59
N ILE A 265 29.64 16.39 -14.71
CA ILE A 265 28.19 16.25 -14.42
C ILE A 265 27.37 16.65 -15.64
N GLY A 266 27.81 17.69 -16.38
CA GLY A 266 27.19 18.08 -17.64
C GLY A 266 27.21 16.97 -18.69
N GLU A 267 28.34 16.29 -18.84
CA GLU A 267 28.48 15.14 -19.74
C GLU A 267 27.61 13.94 -19.31
N GLU A 268 27.59 13.63 -18.00
CA GLU A 268 26.74 12.58 -17.43
C GLU A 268 25.25 12.84 -17.65
N LEU A 269 24.81 14.09 -17.48
CA LEU A 269 23.43 14.52 -17.75
C LEU A 269 23.09 14.45 -19.25
N ALA A 270 23.99 14.92 -20.12
CA ALA A 270 23.79 14.89 -21.56
C ALA A 270 23.70 13.45 -22.09
N ALA A 271 24.46 12.52 -21.50
CA ALA A 271 24.40 11.09 -21.79
C ALA A 271 23.25 10.35 -21.09
N SER A 272 22.52 11.02 -20.18
CA SER A 272 21.53 10.38 -19.30
C SER A 272 22.11 9.17 -18.52
N ASP A 273 23.37 9.25 -18.09
CA ASP A 273 24.10 8.15 -17.44
C ASP A 273 23.68 7.98 -15.97
N THR A 274 22.66 7.15 -15.74
CA THR A 274 22.19 6.84 -14.38
C THR A 274 23.29 6.24 -13.51
N THR A 275 24.12 5.35 -14.05
CA THR A 275 25.13 4.63 -13.27
C THR A 275 26.14 5.59 -12.66
N ARG A 276 26.65 6.54 -13.44
CA ARG A 276 27.59 7.55 -12.93
C ARG A 276 26.93 8.54 -11.98
N LEU A 277 25.72 9.01 -12.29
CA LEU A 277 24.98 9.90 -11.39
C LEU A 277 24.70 9.24 -10.04
N LEU A 278 24.37 7.95 -10.05
CA LEU A 278 24.09 7.17 -8.85
C LEU A 278 25.31 7.00 -7.94
N GLN A 279 26.52 6.90 -8.52
CA GLN A 279 27.76 6.85 -7.73
C GLN A 279 27.95 8.10 -6.86
N ARG A 280 27.32 9.22 -7.22
CA ARG A 280 27.40 10.50 -6.51
C ARG A 280 26.39 10.64 -5.37
N LYS A 281 25.54 9.64 -5.10
CA LYS A 281 24.50 9.68 -4.06
C LYS A 281 24.99 10.08 -2.66
N GLY A 282 26.27 9.85 -2.34
CA GLY A 282 26.87 10.27 -1.07
C GLY A 282 26.93 11.80 -0.88
N SER A 283 26.93 12.56 -1.98
CA SER A 283 26.93 14.02 -1.98
C SER A 283 25.52 14.63 -2.17
N PHE A 284 24.49 13.80 -2.28
CA PHE A 284 23.12 14.24 -2.55
C PHE A 284 22.48 14.96 -1.34
N ASP A 285 21.91 16.14 -1.60
CA ASP A 285 21.16 16.92 -0.61
C ASP A 285 19.65 16.80 -0.88
N LEU A 286 18.99 15.94 -0.09
CA LEU A 286 17.54 15.73 -0.21
C LEU A 286 16.75 17.03 0.02
N GLY A 287 17.21 17.93 0.88
CA GLY A 287 16.53 19.19 1.15
C GLY A 287 16.55 20.12 -0.08
N VAL A 288 17.67 20.18 -0.79
CA VAL A 288 17.79 20.91 -2.06
C VAL A 288 16.91 20.26 -3.13
N PHE A 289 17.02 18.94 -3.31
CA PHE A 289 16.21 18.21 -4.28
C PHE A 289 14.72 18.47 -4.09
N ARG A 290 14.23 18.33 -2.85
CA ARG A 290 12.82 18.56 -2.49
C ARG A 290 12.38 19.97 -2.79
N ARG A 291 13.21 21.00 -2.57
CA ARG A 291 12.87 22.38 -2.96
C ARG A 291 12.65 22.50 -4.47
N ILE A 292 13.46 21.83 -5.27
CA ILE A 292 13.36 21.86 -6.75
C ILE A 292 12.11 21.10 -7.21
N VAL A 293 11.87 19.90 -6.68
CA VAL A 293 10.70 19.08 -7.06
C VAL A 293 9.43 19.44 -6.27
N SER A 294 9.47 20.43 -5.38
CA SER A 294 8.39 20.82 -4.44
C SER A 294 7.07 21.22 -5.11
N ILE A 295 7.03 21.35 -6.43
CA ILE A 295 5.79 21.51 -7.20
C ILE A 295 4.95 20.20 -7.16
N VAL A 296 5.58 19.07 -6.82
CA VAL A 296 4.94 17.75 -6.68
C VAL A 296 4.84 17.36 -5.19
N ARG A 297 4.22 18.20 -4.36
CA ARG A 297 4.19 18.03 -2.88
C ARG A 297 3.61 16.70 -2.40
N ASP A 298 2.70 16.12 -3.18
CA ASP A 298 1.99 14.90 -2.80
C ASP A 298 2.66 13.61 -3.32
N ALA A 299 3.68 13.70 -4.20
CA ALA A 299 4.35 12.52 -4.72
C ALA A 299 5.37 11.93 -3.73
N PRO A 300 5.63 10.61 -3.77
CA PRO A 300 6.63 9.96 -2.89
C PRO A 300 8.00 10.65 -2.89
N LEU A 301 8.44 11.18 -4.04
CA LEU A 301 9.73 11.86 -4.20
C LEU A 301 9.81 13.25 -3.54
N GLY A 302 8.66 13.86 -3.23
CA GLY A 302 8.57 15.16 -2.55
C GLY A 302 8.46 15.06 -1.02
N GLN A 303 8.30 13.84 -0.47
CA GLN A 303 8.09 13.61 0.96
C GLN A 303 9.37 13.82 1.77
N ASP A 304 9.20 14.15 3.06
CA ASP A 304 10.31 14.24 4.01
C ASP A 304 10.70 12.84 4.44
N VAL A 305 11.92 12.45 4.11
CA VAL A 305 12.48 11.15 4.52
C VAL A 305 13.68 11.44 5.40
N PRO A 306 13.70 10.96 6.66
CA PRO A 306 14.85 11.15 7.54
C PRO A 306 16.13 10.65 6.86
N THR A 307 17.22 11.42 6.94
CA THR A 307 18.51 11.08 6.32
C THR A 307 19.01 9.68 6.72
N ALA A 308 18.74 9.25 7.95
CA ALA A 308 19.07 7.92 8.46
C ALA A 308 18.33 6.79 7.70
N GLU A 309 17.11 7.04 7.23
CA GLU A 309 16.34 6.06 6.46
C GLU A 309 16.90 5.91 5.03
N LEU A 310 17.49 6.96 4.46
CA LEU A 310 18.09 6.94 3.12
C LEU A 310 19.45 6.24 3.09
N GLN A 311 20.25 6.39 4.15
CA GLN A 311 21.61 5.86 4.24
C GLN A 311 21.66 4.32 4.23
N GLY A 312 20.57 3.64 4.61
CA GLY A 312 20.46 2.18 4.58
C GLY A 312 19.86 1.59 3.30
N LYS A 313 19.56 2.41 2.28
CA LYS A 313 18.88 1.95 1.06
C LYS A 313 19.85 1.63 -0.06
N GLY A 314 19.60 0.50 -0.74
CA GLY A 314 20.38 0.05 -1.89
C GLY A 314 20.14 0.87 -3.16
N ASP A 315 20.90 0.56 -4.21
CA ASP A 315 20.89 1.28 -5.48
C ASP A 315 19.52 1.32 -6.17
N GLY A 316 18.73 0.25 -6.06
CA GLY A 316 17.36 0.20 -6.60
C GLY A 316 16.44 1.28 -6.01
N PHE A 317 16.60 1.61 -4.72
CA PHE A 317 15.86 2.70 -4.10
C PHE A 317 16.34 4.07 -4.61
N TRP A 318 17.63 4.26 -4.86
CA TRP A 318 18.15 5.54 -5.30
C TRP A 318 17.85 5.85 -6.77
N ARG A 319 17.70 4.80 -7.60
CA ARG A 319 17.28 4.89 -9.00
C ARG A 319 15.96 5.63 -9.21
N GLN A 320 15.03 5.58 -8.26
CA GLN A 320 13.77 6.32 -8.32
C GLN A 320 13.97 7.86 -8.35
N TYR A 321 15.04 8.37 -7.71
CA TYR A 321 15.37 9.81 -7.73
C TYR A 321 16.01 10.25 -9.05
N LEU A 322 16.48 9.28 -9.86
CA LEU A 322 17.00 9.48 -11.21
C LEU A 322 15.93 9.17 -12.28
N GLY A 323 14.69 8.91 -11.84
CA GLY A 323 13.53 8.64 -12.68
C GLY A 323 13.52 7.27 -13.34
N GLU A 324 14.30 6.35 -12.82
CA GLU A 324 14.19 4.94 -13.17
C GLU A 324 13.19 4.26 -12.24
N ARG A 325 12.30 3.45 -12.81
CA ARG A 325 11.48 2.52 -12.02
C ARG A 325 12.39 1.37 -11.57
N SER A 326 12.15 0.87 -10.35
CA SER A 326 12.68 -0.42 -9.92
C SER A 326 12.40 -1.45 -11.02
N GLU A 327 13.36 -2.32 -11.32
CA GLU A 327 13.12 -3.45 -12.23
C GLU A 327 11.89 -4.23 -11.74
N ASP A 328 10.99 -4.52 -12.67
CA ASP A 328 9.73 -5.27 -12.49
C ASP A 328 9.93 -6.67 -11.90
#